data_AF-A0A3P7JEW2-F1
#
_entry.id   AF-A0A3P7JEW2-F1
#
_cell.length_a   1.000
_cell.length_b   1.000
_cell.length_c   1.000
_cell.angle_alpha   90.00
_cell.angle_beta   90.00
_cell.angle_gamma   90.00
#
_symmetry.space_group_name_H-M   'P 1'
#
loop_
_entity.id
_entity.type
_entity.pdbx_description
1 polymer ?
#
loop_
_entity_poly.entity_id
_entity_poly.type
_entity_poly.pdbx_seq_one_letter_code
_entity_poly.pdbx_strand_id
1 'polypeptide(L)'
;MHNCLSYLFFIPVPFRDRDAELSQFAPHLTKFLRQQLIDHNILVMNQTDGYRFNRASLINVGWFESDRMGCDYMVMHDVDLLPLNPQINYHFPGDGIVRHISSPPYHP
;
A
#
# COMPACT_ATOMS: atom_id res chain seq x y z
N MET A 1 -12.91 22.98 15.54
CA MET A 1 -11.95 21.89 15.75
C MET A 1 -12.46 20.69 14.99
N HIS A 2 -11.96 20.45 13.77
CA HIS A 2 -12.30 19.24 13.05
C HIS A 2 -11.54 18.09 13.72
N ASN A 3 -12.28 17.15 14.31
CA ASN A 3 -11.73 15.94 14.87
C ASN A 3 -11.19 15.13 13.68
N CYS A 4 -9.93 15.33 13.33
CA CYS A 4 -9.28 14.57 12.27
C CYS A 4 -8.98 13.20 12.86
N LEU A 5 -9.86 12.22 12.59
CA LEU A 5 -9.55 10.82 12.88
C LEU A 5 -8.30 10.47 12.10
N SER A 6 -7.17 10.34 12.80
CA SER A 6 -5.92 9.88 12.21
C SER A 6 -6.03 8.38 12.02
N TYR A 7 -6.25 7.93 10.79
CA TYR A 7 -6.25 6.51 10.47
C TYR A 7 -4.81 6.00 10.31
N LEU A 8 -4.51 4.88 10.97
CA LEU A 8 -3.29 4.11 10.78
C LEU A 8 -3.37 3.30 9.48
N PHE A 9 -2.78 3.87 8.43
CA PHE A 9 -2.76 3.32 7.08
C PHE A 9 -1.48 2.51 6.81
N PHE A 10 -1.64 1.27 6.35
CA PHE A 10 -0.53 0.39 5.97
C PHE A 10 -0.58 -0.07 4.51
N ILE A 11 0.60 -0.22 3.92
CA ILE A 11 0.79 -0.60 2.52
C ILE A 11 1.76 -1.79 2.49
N PRO A 12 1.27 -3.04 2.58
CA PRO A 12 2.12 -4.20 2.36
C PRO A 12 2.53 -4.27 0.90
N VAL A 13 3.84 -4.42 0.70
CA VAL A 13 4.48 -4.52 -0.60
C VAL A 13 5.19 -5.87 -0.68
N PRO A 14 4.62 -6.86 -1.38
CA PRO A 14 5.29 -8.12 -1.67
C PRO A 14 6.61 -7.85 -2.41
N PHE A 15 7.71 -8.41 -1.90
CA PHE A 15 9.04 -8.06 -2.39
C PHE A 15 9.97 -9.28 -2.45
N ARG A 16 10.79 -9.34 -3.50
CA ARG A 16 11.98 -10.18 -3.61
C ARG A 16 12.83 -9.67 -4.78
N ASP A 17 14.10 -9.35 -4.55
CA ASP A 17 15.08 -8.98 -5.58
C ASP A 17 14.57 -7.89 -6.55
N ARG A 18 14.04 -6.80 -6.01
CA ARG A 18 13.45 -5.64 -6.74
C ARG A 18 13.94 -4.30 -6.19
N ASP A 19 15.19 -4.23 -5.77
CA ASP A 19 15.74 -3.04 -5.09
C ASP A 19 15.66 -1.77 -5.94
N ALA A 20 15.85 -1.89 -7.25
CA ALA A 20 15.75 -0.78 -8.19
C ALA A 20 14.32 -0.21 -8.24
N GLU A 21 13.31 -1.08 -8.31
CA GLU A 21 11.89 -0.70 -8.27
C GLU A 21 11.54 -0.11 -6.90
N LEU A 22 11.95 -0.74 -5.80
CA LEU A 22 11.69 -0.26 -4.45
C LEU A 22 12.26 1.15 -4.22
N SER A 23 13.47 1.41 -4.73
CA SER A 23 14.13 2.71 -4.62
C SER A 23 13.37 3.84 -5.35
N GLN A 24 12.59 3.50 -6.37
CA GLN A 24 11.72 4.44 -7.09
C GLN A 24 10.34 4.52 -6.42
N PHE A 25 9.79 3.37 -6.06
CA PHE A 25 8.46 3.19 -5.51
C PHE A 25 8.25 3.95 -4.19
N ALA A 26 9.10 3.69 -3.19
CA ALA A 26 8.90 4.23 -1.86
C ALA A 26 8.86 5.78 -1.82
N PRO A 27 9.82 6.51 -2.46
CA PRO A 27 9.74 7.97 -2.50
C PRO A 27 8.61 8.48 -3.40
N HIS A 28 8.31 7.81 -4.52
CA HIS A 28 7.21 8.20 -5.41
C HIS A 28 5.86 8.11 -4.70
N LEU A 29 5.55 6.96 -4.11
CA LEU A 29 4.29 6.74 -3.40
C LEU A 29 4.18 7.66 -2.19
N THR A 30 5.27 7.86 -1.45
CA THR A 30 5.29 8.81 -0.32
C THR A 30 4.96 10.23 -0.76
N LYS A 31 5.53 10.69 -1.88
CA LYS A 31 5.20 12.01 -2.44
C LYS A 31 3.73 12.07 -2.88
N PHE A 32 3.24 11.03 -3.54
CA PHE A 32 1.87 10.94 -4.04
C PHE A 32 0.84 10.99 -2.90
N LEU A 33 1.04 10.24 -1.82
CA LEU A 33 0.14 10.20 -0.66
C LEU A 33 0.19 11.48 0.17
N ARG A 34 1.36 12.13 0.29
CA ARG A 34 1.47 13.45 0.92
C ARG A 34 0.65 14.52 0.20
N GLN A 35 0.54 14.45 -1.13
CA GLN A 35 -0.32 15.37 -1.89
C GLN A 35 -1.81 15.17 -1.59
N GLN A 36 -2.19 14.00 -1.05
CA GLN A 36 -3.54 13.68 -0.58
C GLN A 36 -3.71 13.90 0.93
N LEU A 37 -2.70 14.45 1.62
CA LEU A 37 -2.70 14.63 3.09
C LEU A 37 -2.90 13.30 3.85
N ILE A 38 -2.30 12.22 3.34
CA ILE A 38 -2.36 10.88 3.93
C ILE A 38 -0.99 10.56 4.56
N ASP A 39 -0.99 10.30 5.86
CA ASP A 39 0.13 9.63 6.54
C ASP A 39 0.02 8.11 6.34
N HIS A 40 1.14 7.43 6.15
CA HIS A 40 1.16 6.01 5.77
C HIS A 40 2.41 5.28 6.26
N ASN A 41 2.32 3.95 6.30
CA ASN A 41 3.42 3.04 6.60
C ASN A 41 3.59 2.03 5.46
N ILE A 42 4.79 1.95 4.89
CA ILE A 42 5.12 0.94 3.86
C ILE A 42 5.75 -0.27 4.56
N LEU A 43 5.16 -1.45 4.38
CA LEU A 43 5.67 -2.71 4.90
C LEU A 43 6.24 -3.54 3.75
N VAL A 44 7.56 -3.61 3.65
CA VAL A 44 8.24 -4.40 2.62
C VAL A 44 8.28 -5.86 3.05
N MET A 45 7.46 -6.69 2.41
CA MET A 45 7.28 -8.11 2.72
C MET A 45 8.29 -8.94 1.91
N ASN A 46 9.52 -9.04 2.41
CA ASN A 46 10.62 -9.70 1.72
C ASN A 46 10.54 -11.24 1.84
N GLN A 47 10.33 -11.95 0.73
CA GLN A 47 10.31 -13.41 0.72
C GLN A 47 11.72 -13.98 0.57
N THR A 48 12.27 -14.49 1.67
CA THR A 48 13.68 -14.93 1.75
C THR A 48 13.92 -16.41 1.42
N ASP A 49 12.86 -17.23 1.33
CA ASP A 49 12.97 -18.63 0.93
C ASP A 49 13.24 -18.80 -0.57
N GLY A 50 13.64 -20.01 -0.99
CA GLY A 50 13.86 -20.33 -2.40
C GLY A 50 12.61 -20.80 -3.16
N TYR A 51 11.42 -20.74 -2.58
CA TYR A 51 10.20 -21.16 -3.28
C TYR A 51 9.77 -20.14 -4.32
N ARG A 52 8.77 -20.50 -5.14
CA ARG A 52 8.15 -19.54 -6.04
C ARG A 52 7.61 -18.35 -5.24
N PHE A 53 7.75 -17.17 -5.83
CA PHE A 53 7.26 -15.94 -5.22
C PHE A 53 5.74 -16.04 -4.99
N ASN A 54 5.29 -15.79 -3.77
CA ASN A 54 3.90 -15.92 -3.36
C ASN A 54 3.36 -14.58 -2.86
N ARG A 55 2.99 -13.74 -3.82
CA ARG A 55 2.42 -12.40 -3.60
C ARG A 55 1.27 -12.40 -2.57
N ALA A 56 0.31 -13.31 -2.73
CA ALA A 56 -0.87 -13.37 -1.88
C ALA A 56 -0.53 -13.75 -0.43
N SER A 57 0.38 -14.71 -0.25
CA SER A 57 0.83 -15.08 1.09
C SER A 57 1.56 -13.93 1.79
N LEU A 58 2.40 -13.18 1.06
CA LEU A 58 3.11 -12.03 1.62
C LEU A 58 2.16 -10.91 2.04
N ILE A 59 1.10 -10.67 1.26
CA ILE A 59 0.02 -9.75 1.65
C ILE A 59 -0.64 -10.21 2.95
N ASN A 60 -0.97 -11.50 3.08
CA ASN A 60 -1.57 -12.03 4.31
C ASN A 60 -0.66 -11.82 5.52
N VAL A 61 0.64 -12.07 5.38
CA VAL A 61 1.61 -11.78 6.46
C VAL A 61 1.62 -10.28 6.76
N GLY A 62 1.61 -9.43 5.73
CA GLY A 62 1.55 -7.98 5.89
C GLY A 62 0.29 -7.50 6.63
N TRP A 63 -0.85 -8.13 6.37
CA TRP A 63 -2.08 -7.90 7.13
C TRP A 63 -1.87 -8.21 8.61
N PHE A 64 -1.41 -9.42 8.95
CA PHE A 64 -1.20 -9.79 10.35
C PHE A 64 -0.21 -8.87 11.09
N GLU A 65 0.88 -8.45 10.44
CA GLU A 65 1.83 -7.52 11.06
C GLU A 65 1.24 -6.12 11.23
N SER A 66 0.49 -5.61 10.26
CA SER A 66 -0.17 -4.30 10.37
C SER A 66 -1.30 -4.29 11.41
N ASP A 67 -2.09 -5.36 11.49
CA ASP A 67 -3.17 -5.54 12.48
C ASP A 67 -2.62 -5.47 13.91
N ARG A 68 -1.46 -6.12 14.16
CA ARG A 68 -0.74 -6.04 15.44
C ARG A 68 -0.28 -4.62 15.81
N MET A 69 -0.15 -3.73 14.83
CA MET A 69 0.20 -2.33 15.01
C MET A 69 -1.02 -1.40 15.11
N GLY A 70 -2.25 -1.94 15.07
CA GLY A 70 -3.48 -1.17 15.13
C GLY A 70 -3.92 -0.59 13.79
N CYS A 71 -3.63 -1.28 12.67
CA CYS A 71 -4.04 -0.87 11.33
C CYS A 71 -5.56 -0.62 11.23
N ASP A 72 -5.93 0.58 10.79
CA ASP A 72 -7.32 0.93 10.49
C ASP A 72 -7.72 0.46 9.09
N TYR A 73 -6.83 0.61 8.11
CA TYR A 73 -7.05 0.12 6.76
C TYR A 73 -5.75 -0.10 5.99
N MET A 74 -5.86 -0.94 4.96
CA MET A 74 -4.73 -1.45 4.19
C MET A 74 -4.96 -1.26 2.70
N VAL A 75 -3.89 -0.97 1.96
CA VAL A 75 -3.86 -1.01 0.50
C VAL A 75 -2.75 -1.95 0.05
N MET A 76 -3.11 -3.01 -0.66
CA MET A 76 -2.16 -3.95 -1.24
C MET A 76 -1.48 -3.31 -2.46
N HIS A 77 -0.15 -3.31 -2.51
CA HIS A 77 0.57 -2.65 -3.59
C HIS A 77 1.72 -3.51 -4.14
N ASP A 78 1.87 -3.56 -5.46
CA ASP A 78 3.08 -4.10 -6.08
C ASP A 78 4.18 -3.04 -6.14
N VAL A 79 5.43 -3.46 -6.00
CA VAL A 79 6.59 -2.56 -5.98
C VAL A 79 6.83 -1.86 -7.32
N ASP A 80 6.34 -2.41 -8.44
CA ASP A 80 6.55 -1.90 -9.79
C ASP A 80 5.39 -1.05 -10.33
N LEU A 81 4.32 -0.88 -9.54
CA LEU A 81 3.19 -0.03 -9.91
C LEU A 81 3.36 1.36 -9.30
N LEU A 82 3.37 2.40 -10.15
CA LEU A 82 3.46 3.79 -9.72
C LEU A 82 2.17 4.53 -10.09
N PRO A 83 1.41 5.09 -9.14
CA PRO A 83 0.24 5.88 -9.49
C PRO A 83 0.67 7.18 -10.17
N LEU A 84 0.13 7.42 -11.37
CA LEU A 84 0.39 8.64 -12.15
C LEU A 84 -0.80 9.60 -12.16
N ASN A 85 -2.02 9.06 -12.08
CA ASN A 85 -3.23 9.85 -12.05
C ASN A 85 -3.50 10.35 -10.62
N PRO A 86 -3.45 11.67 -10.33
CA PRO A 86 -3.68 12.21 -9.00
C PRO A 86 -5.12 12.00 -8.49
N GLN A 87 -6.05 11.55 -9.35
CA GLN A 87 -7.42 11.21 -8.96
C GLN A 87 -7.56 9.81 -8.33
N ILE A 88 -6.51 8.99 -8.32
CA ILE A 88 -6.53 7.70 -7.63
C ILE A 88 -6.56 7.95 -6.12
N ASN A 89 -7.68 7.59 -5.49
CA ASN A 89 -7.97 7.87 -4.09
C ASN A 89 -7.51 6.73 -3.16
N TYR A 90 -6.57 7.04 -2.28
CA TYR A 90 -6.03 6.12 -1.27
C TYR A 90 -6.67 6.27 0.12
N HIS A 91 -7.59 7.22 0.32
CA HIS A 91 -8.27 7.38 1.60
C HIS A 91 -9.11 6.15 1.98
N PHE A 92 -9.33 6.01 3.29
CA PHE A 92 -10.18 5.00 3.90
C PHE A 92 -11.47 4.75 3.09
N PRO A 93 -11.71 3.52 2.63
CA PRO A 93 -12.83 3.24 1.73
C PRO A 93 -14.20 3.21 2.42
N GLY A 94 -14.23 3.20 3.76
CA GLY A 94 -15.43 3.02 4.58
C GLY A 94 -15.47 1.62 5.22
N ASP A 95 -16.19 1.49 6.32
CA ASP A 95 -16.31 0.22 7.05
C ASP A 95 -16.97 -0.86 6.18
N GLY A 96 -16.31 -2.01 6.07
CA GLY A 96 -16.78 -3.14 5.25
C GLY A 96 -16.69 -2.91 3.74
N ILE A 97 -16.03 -1.84 3.28
CA ILE A 97 -15.90 -1.53 1.85
C ILE A 97 -14.53 -1.99 1.32
N VAL A 98 -14.55 -2.77 0.24
CA VAL A 98 -13.36 -3.12 -0.54
C VAL A 98 -13.38 -2.34 -1.84
N ARG A 99 -12.25 -1.71 -2.20
CA ARG A 99 -12.11 -0.90 -3.41
C ARG A 99 -10.97 -1.40 -4.30
N HIS A 100 -11.24 -1.50 -5.60
CA HIS A 100 -10.19 -1.63 -6.60
C HIS A 100 -9.71 -0.23 -7.02
N ILE A 101 -8.54 0.19 -6.54
CA ILE A 101 -8.02 1.55 -6.69
C ILE A 101 -7.54 1.86 -8.11
N SER A 102 -6.97 0.87 -8.79
CA SER A 102 -6.48 0.95 -10.16
C SER A 102 -7.47 0.29 -11.10
N SER A 103 -8.73 0.75 -11.11
CA SER A 103 -9.73 0.23 -12.04
C SER A 103 -9.50 0.81 -13.46
N PRO A 104 -10.02 0.19 -14.53
CA PRO A 104 -9.80 0.62 -15.91
C PRO A 104 -10.01 2.13 -16.19
N PRO A 105 -10.99 2.83 -15.56
CA PRO A 105 -11.15 4.28 -15.72
C PRO A 105 -9.95 5.13 -15.26
N TYR A 106 -9.05 4.56 -14.46
CA TYR A 106 -7.89 5.24 -13.88
C TYR A 106 -6.56 4.65 -14.36
N HIS A 107 -6.60 3.61 -15.19
CA HIS A 107 -5.43 3.13 -15.94
C HIS A 107 -5.24 3.96 -17.21
N PRO A 108 -3.98 4.23 -17.61
CA PRO A 108 -3.69 4.77 -18.94
C PRO A 108 -4.12 3.82 -20.07
#